data_AF-A0A6P1ZIF1-F1
#
_entry.id   AF-A0A6P1ZIF1-F1
#
_cell.length_a   1.000
_cell.length_b   1.000
_cell.length_c   1.000
_cell.angle_alpha   90.00
_cell.angle_beta   90.00
_cell.angle_gamma   90.00
#
_symmetry.space_group_name_H-M   'P 1'
#
loop_
_entity.id
_entity.type
_entity.pdbx_description
1 polymer ?
#
loop_
_entity_poly.entity_id
_entity_poly.type
_entity_poly.pdbx_seq_one_letter_code
_entity_poly.pdbx_strand_id
1 'polypeptide(L)'
;MGKILQIRVSAYTYRPEDVEERYPRLTALAWPARGSGAPGPEPTIGLLEMVDALADQARFGDWSKELVADMEPVLATAQDRKSKLERALSDWDPHTADTLSYEIEDALAKLEKMAPKAED
;
A
#
# COMPACT_ATOMS: atom_id res chain seq x y z
N MET A 1 -18.30 21.27 2.68
CA MET A 1 -18.97 20.11 3.32
C MET A 1 -20.12 20.57 4.20
N GLY A 2 -21.20 19.79 4.29
CA GLY A 2 -22.27 20.04 5.25
C GLY A 2 -21.78 19.86 6.68
N LYS A 3 -22.43 20.53 7.65
CA LYS A 3 -22.07 20.42 9.09
C LYS A 3 -22.44 19.07 9.73
N ILE A 4 -23.29 18.28 9.07
CA ILE A 4 -23.88 17.05 9.60
C ILE A 4 -23.66 15.88 8.63
N LEU A 5 -23.88 16.11 7.33
CA LEU A 5 -23.69 15.09 6.29
C LEU A 5 -22.41 15.37 5.49
N GLN A 6 -21.53 14.37 5.45
CA GLN A 6 -20.33 14.37 4.64
C GLN A 6 -20.55 13.50 3.39
N ILE A 7 -20.28 14.07 2.21
CA ILE A 7 -20.17 13.34 0.95
C ILE A 7 -18.69 13.22 0.66
N ARG A 8 -18.20 12.00 0.41
CA ARG A 8 -16.79 11.73 0.13
C ARG A 8 -16.63 10.92 -1.14
N VAL A 9 -15.59 11.23 -1.91
CA VAL A 9 -15.10 10.37 -2.99
C VAL A 9 -13.98 9.51 -2.38
N SER A 10 -13.89 8.25 -2.81
CA SER A 10 -12.86 7.32 -2.34
C SER A 10 -12.38 6.46 -3.50
N ALA A 11 -11.13 6.00 -3.44
CA ALA A 11 -10.55 5.03 -4.35
C ALA A 11 -10.36 3.70 -3.61
N TYR A 12 -10.50 2.59 -4.33
CA TYR A 12 -10.27 1.25 -3.80
C TYR A 12 -9.81 0.33 -4.93
N THR A 13 -9.15 -0.77 -4.58
CA THR A 13 -8.72 -1.78 -5.54
C THR A 13 -9.92 -2.58 -6.01
N TYR A 14 -10.19 -2.60 -7.31
CA TYR A 14 -11.34 -3.32 -7.86
C TYR A 14 -11.18 -4.84 -7.77
N ARG A 15 -9.97 -5.36 -8.06
CA ARG A 15 -9.64 -6.79 -8.04
C ARG A 15 -8.37 -7.02 -7.23
N PRO A 16 -8.48 -7.55 -6.00
CA PRO A 16 -7.32 -7.82 -5.15
C PRO A 16 -6.31 -8.77 -5.79
N GLU A 17 -6.78 -9.74 -6.59
CA GLU A 17 -5.92 -10.70 -7.29
C GLU A 17 -4.91 -10.01 -8.22
N ASP A 18 -5.32 -8.91 -8.87
CA ASP A 18 -4.44 -8.16 -9.79
C ASP A 18 -3.28 -7.50 -9.02
N VAL A 19 -3.46 -7.15 -7.73
CA VAL A 19 -2.39 -6.62 -6.86
C VAL A 19 -1.38 -7.71 -6.51
N GLU A 20 -1.88 -8.91 -6.20
CA GLU A 20 -1.05 -10.07 -5.84
C GLU A 20 -0.21 -10.55 -7.02
N GLU A 21 -0.83 -10.66 -8.20
CA GLU A 21 -0.14 -11.01 -9.45
C GLU A 21 0.90 -9.96 -9.84
N ARG A 22 0.59 -8.68 -9.61
CA ARG A 22 1.47 -7.57 -9.99
C ARG A 22 2.63 -7.36 -9.03
N TYR A 23 2.41 -7.55 -7.73
CA TYR A 23 3.36 -7.30 -6.66
C TYR A 23 3.52 -8.52 -5.73
N PRO A 24 3.96 -9.68 -6.26
CA PRO A 24 4.00 -10.91 -5.50
C PRO A 24 4.99 -10.86 -4.31
N ARG A 25 6.14 -10.19 -4.45
CA ARG A 25 7.12 -10.09 -3.37
C ARG A 25 6.65 -9.15 -2.28
N LEU A 26 6.09 -7.99 -2.65
CA LEU A 26 5.50 -7.07 -1.68
C LEU A 26 4.30 -7.69 -0.97
N THR A 27 3.49 -8.50 -1.66
CA THR A 27 2.39 -9.23 -1.04
C THR A 27 2.89 -10.17 0.05
N ALA A 28 3.95 -10.95 -0.22
CA ALA A 28 4.56 -11.83 0.77
C ALA A 28 5.14 -11.06 1.96
N LEU A 29 5.76 -9.90 1.71
CA LEU A 29 6.30 -9.04 2.76
C LEU A 29 5.24 -8.34 3.61
N ALA A 30 4.16 -7.87 2.98
CA ALA A 30 3.08 -7.14 3.63
C ALA A 30 2.23 -8.07 4.52
N TRP A 31 1.95 -9.27 4.05
CA TRP A 31 1.05 -10.22 4.72
C TRP A 31 1.67 -11.63 4.85
N PRO A 32 2.76 -11.80 5.62
CA PRO A 32 3.48 -13.08 5.73
C PRO A 32 2.66 -14.17 6.43
N ALA A 33 1.68 -13.81 7.26
CA ALA A 33 0.83 -14.76 7.97
C ALA A 33 -0.38 -15.25 7.15
N ARG A 34 -0.54 -14.79 5.91
CA ARG A 34 -1.67 -15.16 5.07
C ARG A 34 -1.57 -16.65 4.69
N GLY A 35 -2.62 -17.42 4.98
CA GLY A 35 -2.61 -18.88 4.81
C GLY A 35 -1.95 -19.68 5.95
N SER A 36 -1.43 -19.02 7.00
CA SER A 36 -0.86 -19.71 8.18
C SER A 36 -1.93 -20.33 9.11
N GLY A 37 -3.22 -20.11 8.83
CA GLY A 37 -4.32 -20.54 9.69
C GLY A 37 -4.40 -19.81 11.03
N ALA A 38 -3.63 -18.73 11.21
CA ALA A 38 -3.68 -17.91 12.41
C ALA A 38 -5.09 -17.30 12.59
N PRO A 39 -5.66 -17.36 13.80
CA PRO A 39 -6.99 -16.80 14.05
C PRO A 39 -6.95 -15.27 13.93
N GLY A 40 -7.74 -14.73 13.01
CA GLY A 40 -7.88 -13.30 12.77
C GLY A 40 -8.74 -13.00 11.54
N PRO A 41 -9.21 -11.75 11.36
CA PRO A 41 -9.82 -11.35 10.10
C PRO A 41 -8.78 -11.40 8.98
N GLU A 42 -9.18 -11.95 7.83
CA GLU A 42 -8.35 -11.87 6.62
C GLU A 42 -8.05 -10.40 6.30
N PRO A 43 -6.78 -10.06 5.99
CA PRO A 43 -6.43 -8.69 5.66
C PRO A 43 -7.17 -8.24 4.39
N THR A 44 -7.59 -6.99 4.36
CA THR A 44 -8.07 -6.38 3.12
C THR A 44 -6.88 -6.18 2.20
N ILE A 45 -6.95 -6.79 1.01
CA ILE A 45 -5.88 -6.69 0.01
C ILE A 45 -6.25 -5.62 -1.00
N GLY A 46 -5.34 -4.67 -1.17
CA GLY A 46 -5.46 -3.60 -2.13
C GLY A 46 -4.17 -2.79 -2.18
N LEU A 47 -4.08 -1.93 -3.19
CA LEU A 47 -2.89 -1.14 -3.46
C LEU A 47 -2.58 -0.15 -2.33
N LEU A 48 -3.60 0.52 -1.79
CA LEU A 48 -3.46 1.47 -0.69
C LEU A 48 -3.19 0.73 0.63
N GLU A 49 -3.85 -0.40 0.83
CA GLU A 49 -3.65 -1.28 1.98
C GLU A 49 -2.24 -1.89 1.98
N MET A 50 -1.67 -2.19 0.81
CA MET A 50 -0.28 -2.65 0.67
C MET A 50 0.73 -1.61 1.16
N VAL A 51 0.52 -0.32 0.85
CA VAL A 51 1.37 0.77 1.35
C VAL A 51 1.36 0.81 2.88
N ASP A 52 0.18 0.72 3.49
CA ASP A 52 0.05 0.74 4.95
C ASP A 52 0.68 -0.53 5.57
N ALA A 53 0.37 -1.70 5.03
CA ALA A 53 0.88 -2.98 5.52
C ALA A 53 2.41 -3.06 5.45
N LEU A 54 3.03 -2.63 4.35
CA LEU A 54 4.49 -2.56 4.22
C LEU A 54 5.10 -1.60 5.24
N ALA A 55 4.45 -0.47 5.51
CA ALA A 55 4.94 0.49 6.50
C ALA A 55 4.83 -0.05 7.93
N ASP A 56 3.77 -0.79 8.24
CA ASP A 56 3.64 -1.46 9.52
C ASP A 56 4.67 -2.57 9.67
N GLN A 57 4.94 -3.35 8.62
CA GLN A 57 6.00 -4.37 8.62
C GLN A 57 7.39 -3.76 8.78
N ALA A 58 7.67 -2.63 8.12
CA ALA A 58 8.94 -1.92 8.29
C ALA A 58 9.15 -1.39 9.73
N ARG A 59 8.06 -1.08 10.45
CA ARG A 59 8.11 -0.52 11.82
C ARG A 59 8.07 -1.59 12.91
N PHE A 60 7.27 -2.63 12.71
CA PHE A 60 6.88 -3.58 13.74
C PHE A 60 7.13 -5.04 13.35
N GLY A 61 7.40 -5.31 12.07
CA GLY A 61 7.71 -6.64 11.57
C GLY A 61 9.17 -7.03 11.77
N ASP A 62 9.50 -8.25 11.35
CA ASP A 62 10.81 -8.86 11.52
C ASP A 62 11.75 -8.60 10.33
N TRP A 63 11.64 -7.43 9.69
CA TRP A 63 12.53 -7.05 8.59
C TRP A 63 13.94 -6.78 9.10
N SER A 64 14.95 -7.12 8.31
CA SER A 64 16.33 -6.76 8.63
C SER A 64 16.51 -5.23 8.59
N LYS A 65 17.47 -4.71 9.37
CA LYS A 65 17.75 -3.27 9.41
C LYS A 65 18.19 -2.75 8.04
N GLU A 66 18.92 -3.55 7.29
CA GLU A 66 19.38 -3.26 5.95
C GLU A 66 18.18 -3.14 4.99
N LEU A 67 17.23 -4.08 5.05
CA LEU A 67 16.04 -4.04 4.23
C LEU A 67 15.18 -2.80 4.54
N VAL A 68 15.00 -2.49 5.82
CA VAL A 68 14.28 -1.28 6.24
C VAL A 68 14.99 -0.03 5.71
N ALA A 69 16.31 0.08 5.89
CA ALA A 69 17.08 1.23 5.42
C ALA A 69 17.01 1.43 3.91
N ASP A 70 16.99 0.34 3.14
CA ASP A 70 16.88 0.39 1.68
C ASP A 70 15.46 0.78 1.23
N MET A 71 14.43 0.23 1.85
CA MET A 71 13.03 0.44 1.42
C MET A 71 12.40 1.72 1.96
N GLU A 72 12.79 2.18 3.16
CA GLU A 72 12.16 3.29 3.89
C GLU A 72 12.02 4.59 3.08
N PRO A 73 13.03 5.06 2.30
CA PRO A 73 12.88 6.29 1.52
C PRO A 73 11.78 6.21 0.46
N VAL A 74 11.64 5.06 -0.19
CA VAL A 74 10.62 4.85 -1.24
C VAL A 74 9.25 4.60 -0.60
N LEU A 75 9.22 3.86 0.50
CA LEU A 75 8.00 3.60 1.27
C LEU A 75 7.42 4.87 1.88
N ALA A 76 8.26 5.73 2.46
CA ALA A 76 7.85 7.05 2.95
C ALA A 76 7.28 7.93 1.84
N THR A 77 7.84 7.84 0.62
CA THR A 77 7.27 8.52 -0.56
C THR A 77 5.89 7.98 -0.89
N ALA A 78 5.71 6.65 -0.92
CA ALA A 78 4.41 6.03 -1.18
C ALA A 78 3.36 6.42 -0.13
N GLN A 79 3.74 6.46 1.17
CA GLN A 79 2.86 6.90 2.25
C GLN A 79 2.43 8.37 2.08
N ASP A 80 3.37 9.27 1.78
CA ASP A 80 3.06 10.67 1.51
C ASP A 80 2.11 10.82 0.31
N ARG A 81 2.32 10.06 -0.78
CA ARG A 81 1.43 10.07 -1.94
C ARG A 81 0.04 9.53 -1.61
N LYS A 82 -0.06 8.46 -0.83
CA LYS A 82 -1.34 7.94 -0.33
C LYS A 82 -2.09 8.98 0.49
N SER A 83 -1.44 9.64 1.45
CA SER A 83 -2.07 10.71 2.24
C SER A 83 -2.51 11.90 1.38
N LYS A 84 -1.71 12.28 0.36
CA LYS A 84 -2.09 13.32 -0.61
C LYS A 84 -3.26 12.89 -1.49
N LEU A 85 -3.34 11.62 -1.88
CA LEU A 85 -4.43 11.07 -2.67
C LEU A 85 -5.74 11.14 -1.89
N GLU A 86 -5.74 10.65 -0.64
CA GLU A 86 -6.89 10.71 0.26
C GLU A 86 -7.38 12.16 0.46
N ARG A 87 -6.45 13.11 0.57
CA ARG A 87 -6.77 14.54 0.62
C ARG A 87 -7.37 15.06 -0.69
N ALA A 88 -6.77 14.75 -1.84
CA ALA A 88 -7.28 15.18 -3.14
C ALA A 88 -8.71 14.65 -3.40
N LEU A 89 -8.98 13.40 -3.02
CA LEU A 89 -10.32 12.80 -3.09
C LEU A 89 -11.32 13.51 -2.16
N SER A 90 -10.88 13.89 -0.95
CA SER A 90 -11.70 14.68 -0.02
C SER A 90 -11.99 16.10 -0.52
N ASP A 91 -11.03 16.70 -1.23
CA ASP A 91 -11.13 18.05 -1.81
C ASP A 91 -11.84 18.06 -3.17
N TRP A 92 -12.28 16.89 -3.67
CA TRP A 92 -12.87 16.69 -5.00
C TRP A 92 -11.97 17.18 -6.15
N ASP A 93 -10.67 16.92 -6.03
CA ASP A 93 -9.69 17.16 -7.08
C ASP A 93 -9.34 15.84 -7.79
N PRO A 94 -10.12 15.44 -8.83
CA PRO A 94 -9.90 14.18 -9.53
C PRO A 94 -8.61 14.16 -10.34
N HIS A 95 -8.12 15.32 -10.79
CA HIS A 95 -6.91 15.37 -11.62
C HIS A 95 -5.66 15.07 -10.78
N THR A 96 -5.58 15.69 -9.60
CA THR A 96 -4.51 15.38 -8.65
C THR A 96 -4.63 13.95 -8.13
N ALA A 97 -5.84 13.46 -7.86
CA ALA A 97 -6.06 12.08 -7.42
C ALA A 97 -5.60 11.05 -8.49
N ASP A 98 -5.95 11.27 -9.75
CA ASP A 98 -5.53 10.41 -10.87
C ASP A 98 -4.00 10.38 -10.99
N THR A 99 -3.35 11.54 -10.99
CA THR A 99 -1.88 11.65 -11.04
C THR A 99 -1.22 10.89 -9.87
N LEU A 100 -1.73 11.09 -8.65
CA LEU A 100 -1.19 10.44 -7.45
C LEU A 100 -1.37 8.92 -7.46
N SER A 101 -2.42 8.40 -8.10
CA SER A 101 -2.60 6.95 -8.22
C SER A 101 -1.46 6.30 -9.02
N TYR A 102 -1.08 6.89 -10.16
CA TYR A 102 0.06 6.43 -10.95
C TYR A 102 1.38 6.54 -10.18
N GLU A 103 1.59 7.63 -9.44
CA GLU A 103 2.80 7.80 -8.62
C GLU A 103 2.93 6.75 -7.51
N ILE A 104 1.80 6.33 -6.91
CA ILE A 104 1.78 5.24 -5.92
C ILE A 104 2.14 3.92 -6.58
N GLU A 105 1.54 3.60 -7.74
CA GLU A 105 1.86 2.40 -8.50
C GLU A 105 3.35 2.35 -8.89
N ASP A 106 3.92 3.47 -9.34
CA ASP A 106 5.35 3.58 -9.68
C ASP A 106 6.25 3.33 -8.45
N ALA A 107 5.87 3.89 -7.29
CA ALA A 107 6.60 3.67 -6.05
C ALA A 107 6.56 2.19 -5.62
N LEU A 108 5.39 1.54 -5.71
CA LEU A 108 5.23 0.11 -5.41
C LEU A 108 5.98 -0.76 -6.42
N ALA A 109 5.95 -0.42 -7.72
CA ALA A 109 6.73 -1.12 -8.74
C ALA A 109 8.25 -1.02 -8.50
N LYS A 110 8.71 0.10 -7.93
CA LYS A 110 10.10 0.26 -7.49
C LYS A 110 10.39 -0.61 -6.25
N LEU A 111 9.52 -0.57 -5.24
CA LEU A 111 9.66 -1.39 -4.02
C LEU A 111 9.67 -2.89 -4.35
N GLU A 112 8.82 -3.36 -5.26
CA GLU A 112 8.76 -4.76 -5.70
C GLU A 112 10.08 -5.24 -6.32
N LYS A 113 10.79 -4.37 -7.06
CA LYS A 113 12.11 -4.69 -7.61
C LYS A 113 13.19 -4.76 -6.53
N MET A 114 13.05 -3.99 -5.45
CA MET A 114 13.97 -3.94 -4.32
C MET A 114 13.71 -5.07 -3.32
N ALA A 115 12.47 -5.53 -3.24
CA ALA A 115 12.05 -6.59 -2.34
C ALA A 115 12.84 -7.89 -2.61
N PRO A 116 13.26 -8.61 -1.55
CA PRO A 116 13.82 -9.95 -1.69
C PRO A 116 12.89 -10.82 -2.53
N LYS A 117 13.48 -11.75 -3.30
CA LYS A 117 12.68 -12.76 -3.97
C LYS A 117 11.88 -13.51 -2.91
N ALA A 118 10.58 -13.66 -3.12
CA ALA A 118 9.81 -14.64 -2.37
C ALA A 118 10.52 -15.99 -2.57
N GLU A 119 10.95 -16.62 -1.48
CA GLU A 119 11.48 -17.99 -1.54
C GLU A 119 10.33 -18.91 -2.01
N ASP A 120 10.64 -19.83 -2.92
CA ASP A 120 9.70 -20.83 -3.49
C ASP A 120 9.21 -21.83 -2.42
#